data_AF-A0A0D5BZ93-F1
#
_entry.id   AF-A0A0D5BZ93-F1
#
_cell.length_a   1.000
_cell.length_b   1.000
_cell.length_c   1.000
_cell.angle_alpha   90.00
_cell.angle_beta   90.00
_cell.angle_gamma   90.00
#
_symmetry.space_group_name_H-M   'P 1'
#
loop_
_entity.id
_entity.type
_entity.pdbx_description
1 polymer ?
#
loop_
_entity_poly.entity_id
_entity_poly.type
_entity_poly.pdbx_seq_one_letter_code
_entity_poly.pdbx_strand_id
1 'polypeptide(L)' 'MKNSELKKLISQYKELREKKKKKHVDSFKIEEALKEIEHKYFHETGRTLKSDLIE' A
#
# COMPACT_ATOMS: atom_id res chain seq x y z
N MET A 1 -5.15 -1.09 -15.27
CA MET A 1 -5.97 -0.29 -14.34
C MET A 1 -6.32 1.07 -14.89
N LYS A 2 -7.50 1.61 -14.53
CA LYS A 2 -7.80 3.04 -14.65
C LYS A 2 -7.03 3.80 -13.55
N ASN A 3 -6.58 5.03 -13.81
CA ASN A 3 -5.86 5.87 -12.85
C ASN A 3 -6.50 5.96 -11.44
N SER A 4 -7.83 5.80 -11.33
CA SER A 4 -8.53 5.76 -10.03
C SER A 4 -8.19 4.56 -9.14
N GLU A 5 -7.83 3.40 -9.70
CA GLU A 5 -7.51 2.21 -8.90
C GLU A 5 -6.12 2.30 -8.28
N LEU A 6 -5.15 2.84 -9.03
CA LEU A 6 -3.81 3.11 -8.49
C LEU A 6 -3.88 4.11 -7.34
N LYS A 7 -4.66 5.19 -7.50
CA LYS A 7 -4.87 6.17 -6.45
C LYS A 7 -5.53 5.56 -5.19
N LYS A 8 -6.46 4.62 -5.39
CA LYS A 8 -7.06 3.83 -4.30
C LYS A 8 -6.04 2.95 -3.59
N LEU A 9 -5.21 2.21 -4.34
CA LEU A 9 -4.14 1.37 -3.79
C LEU A 9 -3.16 2.20 -2.95
N ILE A 10 -2.77 3.39 -3.44
CA ILE A 10 -1.90 4.32 -2.71
C ILE A 10 -2.55 4.80 -1.41
N SER A 11 -3.80 5.26 -1.46
CA SER A 11 -4.51 5.67 -0.23
C SER A 11 -4.63 4.51 0.77
N GLN A 12 -5.00 3.31 0.32
CA GLN A 12 -5.10 2.14 1.19
C GLN A 12 -3.75 1.78 1.82
N TYR A 13 -2.67 1.82 1.03
CA TYR A 13 -1.31 1.58 1.54
C TYR A 13 -0.93 2.62 2.61
N LYS A 14 -1.22 3.91 2.37
CA LYS A 14 -0.91 5.00 3.30
C LYS A 14 -1.67 4.85 4.62
N GLU A 15 -2.97 4.56 4.55
CA GLU A 15 -3.80 4.29 5.73
C GLU A 15 -3.33 3.05 6.51
N LEU A 16 -3.01 1.96 5.82
CA LEU A 16 -2.48 0.75 6.44
C LEU A 16 -1.13 1.01 7.12
N ARG A 17 -0.25 1.77 6.48
CA ARG A 17 1.04 2.18 7.06
C ARG A 17 0.87 3.05 8.30
N GLU A 18 -0.09 3.98 8.30
CA GLU A 18 -0.42 4.78 9.47
C GLU A 18 -1.06 3.95 10.59
N LYS A 19 -1.95 3.01 10.24
CA LYS A 19 -2.50 2.04 11.19
C LYS A 19 -1.38 1.21 11.81
N LYS A 20 -0.41 0.71 11.03
CA LYS A 20 0.76 -0.05 11.51
C LYS A 20 1.52 0.68 12.63
N LYS A 21 1.63 2.01 12.56
CA LYS A 21 2.29 2.81 13.59
C LYS A 21 1.54 2.82 14.93
N LYS A 22 0.25 2.48 14.97
CA LYS A 22 -0.53 2.40 16.21
C LYS A 22 -0.19 1.12 16.97
N LYS A 23 0.16 1.28 18.26
CA LYS A 23 0.68 0.22 19.16
C LYS A 23 -0.26 -0.98 19.39
N HIS A 24 -1.52 -0.88 18.99
CA HIS A 24 -2.58 -1.88 19.23
C HIS A 24 -3.09 -2.57 17.95
N VAL A 25 -2.40 -2.42 16.82
CA VAL A 25 -2.84 -3.07 15.57
C VAL A 25 -2.00 -4.31 15.28
N ASP A 26 -2.65 -5.34 14.73
CA ASP A 26 -1.99 -6.53 14.18
C ASP A 26 -1.06 -6.14 13.02
N SER A 27 0.18 -5.81 13.38
CA SER A 27 1.21 -5.41 12.42
C SER A 27 1.43 -6.49 11.35
N PHE A 28 1.27 -7.77 11.69
CA PHE A 28 1.41 -8.88 10.75
C PHE A 28 0.35 -8.84 9.66
N LYS A 29 -0.93 -8.73 10.04
CA LYS A 29 -2.05 -8.65 9.10
C LYS A 29 -1.97 -7.42 8.19
N ILE A 30 -1.53 -6.30 8.75
CA ILE A 30 -1.29 -5.08 7.98
C ILE A 30 -0.11 -5.23 7.02
N GLU A 31 0.96 -5.88 7.43
CA GLU A 31 2.13 -6.11 6.57
C GLU A 31 1.83 -7.04 5.40
N GLU A 32 0.99 -8.05 5.61
CA GLU A 32 0.49 -8.94 4.56
C GLU A 32 -0.36 -8.17 3.54
N ALA A 33 -1.31 -7.34 4.02
CA ALA A 33 -2.13 -6.48 3.15
C ALA A 33 -1.28 -5.45 2.38
N LEU A 34 -0.26 -4.86 3.02
CA LEU A 34 0.67 -3.93 2.35
C LEU A 34 1.44 -4.62 1.23
N LYS A 35 1.93 -5.85 1.45
CA LYS A 35 2.61 -6.66 0.41
C LYS A 35 1.68 -6.97 -0.76
N GLU A 36 0.43 -7.33 -0.48
CA GLU A 36 -0.54 -7.64 -1.52
C GLU A 36 -0.84 -6.42 -2.41
N ILE A 37 -1.04 -5.25 -1.78
CA ILE A 37 -1.23 -3.98 -2.48
C ILE A 37 0.01 -3.60 -3.30
N GLU A 38 1.21 -3.78 -2.74
CA GLU A 38 2.47 -3.50 -3.43
C GLU A 38 2.69 -4.41 -4.64
N HIS A 39 2.40 -5.71 -4.53
CA HIS A 39 2.44 -6.67 -5.64
C HIS A 39 1.45 -6.29 -6.74
N LYS A 40 0.21 -5.95 -6.38
CA LYS A 40 -0.83 -5.59 -7.34
C LYS A 40 -0.50 -4.31 -8.09
N TYR A 41 -0.01 -3.29 -7.38
CA TYR A 41 0.43 -2.04 -7.95
C TYR A 41 1.66 -2.23 -8.86
N PHE A 42 2.64 -3.05 -8.45
CA PHE A 42 3.81 -3.35 -9.27
C PHE A 42 3.45 -4.12 -10.54
N HIS A 43 2.53 -5.08 -10.44
CA HIS A 43 2.04 -5.84 -11.59
C HIS A 43 1.41 -4.93 -12.66
N GLU A 44 0.79 -3.81 -12.24
CA GLU A 44 0.09 -2.91 -13.17
C GLU A 44 0.87 -1.67 -13.58
N THR A 45 1.77 -1.15 -12.74
CA THR A 45 2.57 0.04 -13.04
C THR A 45 4.01 -0.25 -13.40
N GLY A 46 4.49 -1.44 -13.07
CA GLY A 46 5.92 -1.78 -13.10
C GLY A 46 6.75 -1.01 -12.06
N ARG A 47 6.13 -0.30 -11.12
CA ARG A 47 6.79 0.52 -10.11
C ARG A 47 6.44 0.07 -8.71
N THR A 48 7.39 0.20 -7.79
CA THR A 48 7.13 -0.06 -6.37
C THR A 48 6.36 1.11 -5.76
N LEU A 49 5.26 0.82 -5.09
CA LEU A 49 4.44 1.78 -4.33
C LEU A 49 5.27 2.60 -3.35
N LYS A 50 6.30 1.97 -2.77
CA LYS A 50 7.27 2.62 -1.88
C LYS A 50 8.00 3.81 -2.52
N SER A 51 8.28 3.77 -3.83
CA SER A 51 8.93 4.89 -4.55
C SER A 51 7.97 6.06 -4.75
N ASP A 52 6.70 5.79 -5.02
CA ASP A 52 5.65 6.79 -5.26
C ASP A 52 5.23 7.53 -3.97
N LEU A 53 5.45 6.90 -2.81
CA LEU A 53 5.12 7.45 -1.49
C LEU A 53 6.23 8.29 -0.83
N ILE A 54 7.40 8.42 -1.46
CA ILE A 54 8.56 9.14 -0.90
C ILE A 54 8.59 10.63 -1.31
N GLU A 55 7.64 11.09 -2.13
CA GLU A 55 7.54 12.50 -2.53
C GLU A 55 6.97 13.42 -1.43
#